data_AF-A0ABD1JAL8-F1
#
_entry.id   AF-A0ABD1JAL8-F1
#
_cell.length_a   1.000
_cell.length_b   1.000
_cell.length_c   1.000
_cell.angle_alpha   90.00
_cell.angle_beta   90.00
_cell.angle_gamma   90.00
#
_symmetry.space_group_name_H-M   'P 1'
#
loop_
_entity.id
_entity.type
_entity.pdbx_description
1 polymer ?
#
loop_
_entity_poly.entity_id
_entity_poly.type
_entity_poly.pdbx_seq_one_letter_code
_entity_poly.pdbx_strand_id
1 'polypeptide(L)'
;MELTQAVEWSHEENVDLSHAILLSRVPLEATDDVVSSVLSTVKVFGRTQIRGRRGDNTGRHLYILVETSAELDQSCVPPEVGIVGDANAGPWAVHVVSSLITASPVPEGDDFEVKLSAWLQQEGKSMGDVKVAVLGSQPPPPNVSIDLVTTIGQLVYRCNQASVDAPGYRKLRLFSGLRPVPPGEEEYEVWMEQATQMITEWQCSDAAKRQRIVESLRGPAADIVRFLKVSSPSASATDYLATLDTTYGSTECGADLMASFRHTFQEEGEKLSVFLYRLDKLLHRALLRGGIDAAGLNHARPEQLFKGALTTDIVALRVRLLLLFPGRQ
;
A
#
# COMPACT_ATOMS: atom_id res chain seq x y z
N MET A 1 13.65 32.37 21.87
CA MET A 1 14.00 32.88 20.54
C MET A 1 12.83 32.56 19.61
N GLU A 2 12.41 33.46 18.72
CA GLU A 2 11.45 33.13 17.66
C GLU A 2 12.18 32.57 16.43
N LEU A 3 11.51 31.74 15.61
CA LEU A 3 12.07 31.16 14.37
C LEU A 3 12.60 32.23 13.39
N THR A 4 12.04 33.43 13.43
CA THR A 4 12.43 34.60 12.63
C THR A 4 13.83 35.15 12.98
N GLN A 5 14.34 34.88 14.19
CA GLN A 5 15.67 35.31 14.64
C GLN A 5 16.78 34.32 14.27
N ALA A 6 16.44 33.19 13.64
CA ALA A 6 17.41 32.15 13.28
C ALA A 6 18.42 32.60 12.22
N VAL A 7 18.02 33.49 11.30
CA VAL A 7 18.89 34.04 10.25
C VAL A 7 19.95 34.96 10.87
N GLU A 8 19.54 35.84 11.78
CA GLU A 8 20.43 36.74 12.51
C GLU A 8 21.41 35.96 13.38
N TRP A 9 20.94 34.91 14.06
CA TRP A 9 21.78 34.04 14.86
C TRP A 9 22.81 33.25 14.02
N SER A 10 22.44 32.79 12.82
CA SER A 10 23.38 32.12 11.91
C SER A 10 24.50 33.07 11.45
N HIS A 11 24.18 34.36 11.25
CA HIS A 11 25.15 35.38 10.89
C HIS A 11 26.10 35.71 12.07
N GLU A 12 25.58 35.76 13.30
CA GLU A 12 26.39 35.97 14.51
C GLU A 12 27.41 34.84 14.76
N GLU A 13 27.03 33.59 14.47
CA GLU A 13 27.89 32.41 14.63
C GLU A 13 28.77 32.11 13.40
N ASN A 14 28.73 32.97 12.38
CA ASN A 14 29.49 32.89 11.13
C ASN A 14 29.28 31.56 10.36
N VAL A 15 28.01 31.12 10.28
CA VAL A 15 27.59 29.90 9.57
C VAL A 15 26.87 30.28 8.28
N ASP A 16 27.23 29.62 7.17
CA ASP A 16 26.55 29.84 5.90
C ASP A 16 25.10 29.32 5.91
N LEU A 17 24.17 30.14 5.40
CA LEU A 17 22.73 29.90 5.48
C LEU A 17 22.28 28.68 4.67
N SER A 18 23.03 28.33 3.62
CA SER A 18 22.81 27.15 2.77
C SER A 18 23.21 25.84 3.46
N HIS A 19 24.03 25.95 4.51
CA HIS A 19 24.60 24.84 5.29
C HIS A 19 24.08 24.82 6.74
N ALA A 20 23.19 25.74 7.11
CA ALA A 20 22.66 25.89 8.45
C ALA A 20 21.27 25.27 8.60
N ILE A 21 21.11 24.44 9.63
CA ILE A 21 19.80 23.96 10.10
C ILE A 21 19.55 24.38 11.53
N LEU A 22 18.28 24.61 11.83
CA LEU A 22 17.79 24.93 13.14
C LEU A 22 16.89 23.80 13.63
N LEU A 23 17.25 23.19 14.75
CA LEU A 23 16.41 22.23 15.45
C LEU A 23 15.53 22.97 16.45
N SER A 24 14.22 22.72 16.41
CA SER A 24 13.24 23.21 17.38
C SER A 24 12.58 22.06 18.14
N ARG A 25 11.93 22.35 19.28
CA ARG A 25 11.33 21.35 20.20
C ARG A 25 12.35 20.43 20.90
N VAL A 26 13.61 20.84 21.02
CA VAL A 26 14.62 20.07 21.77
C VAL A 26 14.40 20.25 23.28
N PRO A 27 14.39 19.18 24.10
CA PRO A 27 14.26 19.29 25.55
C PRO A 27 15.49 19.95 26.19
N LEU A 28 15.29 20.64 27.33
CA LEU A 28 16.36 21.34 28.07
C LEU A 28 17.50 20.43 28.55
N GLU A 29 17.20 19.14 28.74
CA GLU A 29 18.13 18.12 29.24
C GLU A 29 18.95 17.44 28.12
N ALA A 30 18.79 17.86 26.86
CA ALA A 30 19.49 17.24 25.74
C ALA A 30 21.01 17.55 25.77
N THR A 31 21.83 16.50 25.90
CA THR A 31 23.29 16.58 25.79
C THR A 31 23.73 16.62 24.32
N ASP A 32 24.93 17.18 24.06
CA ASP A 32 25.48 17.27 22.70
C ASP A 32 25.64 15.90 22.03
N ASP A 33 25.93 14.86 22.83
CA ASP A 33 26.07 13.48 22.35
C ASP A 33 24.76 12.93 21.78
N VAL A 34 23.63 13.21 22.43
CA VAL A 34 22.30 12.78 21.96
C VAL A 34 21.91 13.53 20.69
N VAL A 35 22.18 14.83 20.65
CA VAL A 35 21.90 15.67 19.46
C VAL A 35 22.73 15.20 18.26
N SER A 36 24.03 14.94 18.47
CA SER A 36 24.93 14.41 17.46
C SER A 36 24.49 13.02 16.96
N SER A 37 24.05 12.15 17.87
CA SER A 37 23.51 10.82 17.53
C SER A 37 22.27 10.91 16.65
N VAL A 38 21.31 11.79 16.98
CA VAL A 38 20.10 12.01 16.18
C VAL A 38 20.45 12.58 14.80
N LEU A 39 21.36 13.55 14.73
CA LEU A 39 21.82 14.14 13.46
C LEU A 39 22.52 13.10 12.57
N SER A 40 23.31 12.20 13.17
CA SER A 40 23.98 11.12 12.44
C SER A 40 23.04 10.10 11.78
N THR A 41 21.79 10.03 12.26
CA THR A 41 20.75 9.16 11.69
C THR A 41 20.33 9.64 10.30
N VAL A 42 20.42 10.95 10.03
CA VAL A 42 20.00 11.56 8.77
C VAL A 42 21.23 11.79 7.88
N LYS A 43 21.44 10.86 6.94
CA LYS A 43 22.58 10.87 6.00
C LYS A 43 22.68 12.14 5.15
N VAL A 44 21.57 12.86 4.96
CA VAL A 44 21.50 14.08 4.14
C VAL A 44 22.30 15.24 4.76
N PHE A 45 22.47 15.27 6.09
CA PHE A 45 23.19 16.37 6.77
C PHE A 45 24.73 16.26 6.70
N GLY A 46 25.28 15.15 6.20
CA GLY A 46 26.74 14.97 6.12
C GLY A 46 27.42 15.02 7.50
N ARG A 47 28.53 15.78 7.60
CA ARG A 47 29.17 16.07 8.90
C ARG A 47 28.43 17.24 9.55
N THR A 48 27.96 17.04 10.77
CA THR A 48 27.21 18.05 11.52
C THR A 48 28.03 18.59 12.68
N GLN A 49 28.06 19.91 12.85
CA GLN A 49 28.70 20.60 13.96
C GLN A 49 27.70 21.49 14.68
N ILE A 50 27.56 21.31 16.00
CA ILE A 50 26.69 22.14 16.82
C ILE A 50 27.39 23.49 17.06
N ARG A 51 26.75 24.58 16.67
CA ARG A 51 27.31 25.94 16.73
C ARG A 51 26.79 26.73 17.91
N GLY A 52 25.55 26.50 18.32
CA GLY A 52 25.02 27.16 19.51
C GLY A 52 23.68 26.61 19.97
N ARG A 53 23.29 27.01 21.18
CA ARG A 53 22.01 26.66 21.82
C ARG A 53 21.34 27.94 22.33
N ARG A 54 20.06 28.14 22.02
CA ARG A 54 19.24 29.26 22.53
C ARG A 54 17.93 28.76 23.11
N GLY A 55 17.53 29.31 24.24
CA GLY A 55 16.22 29.00 24.83
C GLY A 55 15.07 29.60 24.01
N ASP A 56 13.95 28.88 23.97
CA ASP A 56 12.69 29.44 23.48
C ASP A 56 12.11 30.50 24.44
N ASN A 57 11.27 31.41 23.92
CA ASN A 57 10.60 32.44 24.72
C ASN A 57 9.64 31.83 25.75
N THR A 58 9.19 30.59 25.53
CA THR A 58 8.35 29.83 26.47
C THR A 58 9.13 29.18 27.60
N GLY A 59 10.48 29.14 27.53
CA GLY A 59 11.34 28.50 28.52
C GLY A 59 11.21 26.98 28.63
N ARG A 60 10.49 26.32 27.69
CA ARG A 60 10.23 24.87 27.72
C ARG A 60 11.07 24.06 26.74
N HIS A 61 11.60 24.70 25.70
CA HIS A 61 12.35 24.06 24.63
C HIS A 61 13.61 24.85 24.30
N LEU A 62 14.58 24.15 23.71
CA LEU A 62 15.81 24.71 23.17
C LEU A 62 15.74 24.72 21.64
N TYR A 63 16.33 25.76 21.07
CA TYR A 63 16.75 25.84 19.68
C TYR A 63 18.23 25.50 19.60
N ILE A 64 18.59 24.64 18.66
CA ILE A 64 19.99 24.28 18.40
C ILE A 64 20.33 24.65 16.97
N LEU A 65 21.36 25.47 16.81
CA LEU A 65 21.92 25.80 15.51
C LEU A 65 23.00 24.78 15.17
N VAL A 66 22.84 24.15 14.02
CA VAL A 66 23.74 23.10 13.53
C VAL A 66 24.22 23.48 12.14
N GLU A 67 25.53 23.47 11.96
CA GLU A 67 26.18 23.57 10.66
C GLU A 67 26.33 22.17 10.08
N THR A 68 26.03 22.05 8.79
CA THR A 68 26.10 20.80 8.03
C THR A 68 27.14 20.95 6.92
N SER A 69 27.81 19.86 6.54
CA SER A 69 28.83 19.91 5.48
C SER A 69 28.24 19.74 4.07
N ALA A 70 26.92 19.59 3.95
CA ALA A 70 26.21 19.39 2.70
C ALA A 70 25.31 20.60 2.45
N GLU A 71 25.17 21.02 1.20
CA GLU A 71 24.19 22.06 0.84
C GLU A 71 22.78 21.48 1.00
N LEU A 72 21.90 22.17 1.71
CA LEU A 72 20.58 21.66 2.06
C LEU A 72 19.46 22.39 1.33
N ASP A 73 18.64 21.61 0.62
CA ASP A 73 17.36 22.04 0.06
C ASP A 73 16.20 21.61 0.96
N GLN A 74 15.18 22.46 1.07
CA GLN A 74 13.98 22.20 1.90
C GLN A 74 13.25 20.90 1.55
N SER A 75 13.35 20.43 0.29
CA SER A 75 12.75 19.17 -0.17
C SER A 75 13.48 17.90 0.29
N CYS A 76 14.74 18.03 0.71
CA CYS A 76 15.62 16.90 1.04
C CYS A 76 15.74 16.67 2.55
N VAL A 77 15.24 17.60 3.37
CA VAL A 77 15.34 17.56 4.83
C VAL A 77 14.03 17.05 5.44
N PRO A 78 14.08 16.03 6.33
CA PRO A 78 12.88 15.55 7.01
C PRO A 78 12.32 16.63 7.96
N PRO A 79 11.00 16.80 8.05
CA PRO A 79 10.37 17.84 8.89
C PRO A 79 10.55 17.58 10.39
N GLU A 80 10.75 16.32 10.78
CA GLU A 80 11.03 15.91 12.15
C GLU A 80 12.14 14.86 12.19
N VAL A 81 13.01 14.96 13.20
CA VAL A 81 14.09 14.00 13.45
C VAL A 81 14.01 13.46 14.86
N GLY A 82 14.28 12.17 15.01
CA GLY A 82 14.41 11.54 16.30
C GLY A 82 14.77 10.07 16.25
N ILE A 83 15.21 9.53 17.39
CA ILE A 83 15.52 8.11 17.58
C ILE A 83 14.32 7.44 18.26
N VAL A 84 13.75 6.44 17.61
CA VAL A 84 12.59 5.69 18.11
C VAL A 84 13.00 4.91 19.37
N GLY A 85 12.39 5.24 20.51
CA GLY A 85 12.59 4.54 21.78
C GLY A 85 13.33 5.32 22.86
N ASP A 86 13.79 6.54 22.58
CA ASP A 86 14.49 7.38 23.56
C ASP A 86 13.77 8.72 23.75
N ALA A 87 13.22 8.96 24.94
CA ALA A 87 12.35 10.11 25.22
C ALA A 87 13.07 11.47 25.09
N ASN A 88 14.40 11.44 25.16
CA ASN A 88 15.24 12.63 25.04
C ASN A 88 15.71 12.89 23.60
N ALA A 89 15.41 12.01 22.64
CA ALA A 89 15.96 12.03 21.29
C ALA A 89 14.91 12.23 20.20
N GLY A 90 13.79 12.90 20.47
CA GLY A 90 12.83 13.34 19.45
C GLY A 90 11.35 13.12 19.84
N PRO A 91 10.40 13.61 19.03
CA PRO A 91 10.59 14.25 17.73
C PRO A 91 10.98 15.74 17.83
N TRP A 92 12.07 16.13 17.17
CA TRP A 92 12.52 17.52 17.04
C TRP A 92 12.21 18.04 15.63
N ALA A 93 11.70 19.26 15.50
CA ALA A 93 11.46 19.83 14.17
C ALA A 93 12.76 20.36 13.55
N VAL A 94 12.94 20.16 12.25
CA VAL A 94 14.09 20.67 11.50
C VAL A 94 13.66 21.80 10.59
N HIS A 95 14.37 22.92 10.64
CA HIS A 95 14.14 24.07 9.77
C HIS A 95 15.43 24.42 9.04
N VAL A 96 15.38 24.57 7.73
CA VAL A 96 16.53 25.04 6.93
C VAL A 96 16.55 26.57 6.96
N VAL A 97 17.67 27.16 7.40
CA VAL A 97 17.74 28.61 7.67
C VAL A 97 17.62 29.42 6.36
N SER A 98 18.14 28.92 5.24
CA SER A 98 17.98 29.53 3.91
C SER A 98 16.51 29.72 3.49
N SER A 99 15.62 28.80 3.89
CA SER A 99 14.18 28.86 3.59
C SER A 99 13.40 29.79 4.52
N LEU A 100 14.00 30.24 5.62
CA LEU A 100 13.39 31.20 6.56
C LEU A 100 13.54 32.66 6.07
N ILE A 101 14.45 32.91 5.11
CA ILE A 101 14.68 34.23 4.50
C ILE A 101 13.50 34.67 3.63
N THR A 102 12.72 33.73 3.09
CA THR A 102 11.48 34.01 2.33
C THR A 102 10.31 34.53 3.17
N ALA A 103 10.51 34.72 4.48
CA ALA A 103 9.49 35.21 5.41
C ALA A 103 9.95 36.47 6.16
N SER A 104 10.22 37.56 5.45
CA SER A 104 10.09 38.92 6.03
C SER A 104 9.82 39.97 4.93
N PRO A 105 9.04 41.04 5.20
CA PRO A 105 8.18 41.68 4.21
C PRO A 105 8.73 43.02 3.70
N VAL A 106 8.81 43.21 2.38
CA VAL A 106 8.74 44.54 1.72
C VAL A 106 8.17 44.35 0.29
N PRO A 107 7.60 45.38 -0.36
CA PRO A 107 6.17 45.49 -0.65
C PRO A 107 5.94 45.43 -2.17
N GLU A 108 5.59 44.26 -2.70
CA GLU A 108 5.09 44.14 -4.09
C GLU A 108 3.57 43.91 -4.13
N GLY A 109 2.86 44.33 -3.08
CA GLY A 109 1.42 44.14 -2.93
C GLY A 109 0.55 45.15 -3.68
N ASP A 110 1.05 46.35 -3.99
CA ASP A 110 0.20 47.39 -4.56
C ASP A 110 -0.08 47.19 -6.06
N ASP A 111 0.88 46.72 -6.86
CA ASP A 111 0.69 46.66 -8.32
C ASP A 111 -0.31 45.57 -8.74
N PHE A 112 -0.33 44.45 -8.01
CA PHE A 112 -1.29 43.38 -8.28
C PHE A 112 -2.69 43.72 -7.75
N GLU A 113 -2.83 44.24 -6.52
CA GLU A 113 -4.16 44.59 -6.00
C GLU A 113 -4.81 45.73 -6.78
N VAL A 114 -4.01 46.71 -7.25
CA VAL A 114 -4.50 47.81 -8.11
C VAL A 114 -4.87 47.28 -9.50
N LYS A 115 -4.07 46.40 -10.12
CA LYS A 115 -4.43 45.77 -11.41
C LYS A 115 -5.62 44.84 -11.29
N LEU A 116 -5.71 44.06 -10.22
CA LEU A 116 -6.80 43.13 -9.96
C LEU A 116 -8.11 43.88 -9.70
N SER A 117 -8.08 44.96 -8.91
CA SER A 117 -9.25 45.80 -8.67
C SER A 117 -9.71 46.53 -9.94
N ALA A 118 -8.78 47.02 -10.77
CA ALA A 118 -9.10 47.61 -12.07
C ALA A 118 -9.69 46.59 -13.05
N TRP A 119 -9.16 45.37 -13.09
CA TRP A 119 -9.65 44.29 -13.95
C TRP A 119 -11.02 43.78 -13.50
N LEU A 120 -11.24 43.64 -12.20
CA LEU A 120 -12.55 43.28 -11.65
C LEU A 120 -13.60 44.34 -11.98
N GLN A 121 -13.28 45.63 -11.87
CA GLN A 121 -14.19 46.71 -12.26
C GLN A 121 -14.50 46.72 -13.77
N GLN A 122 -13.52 46.40 -14.62
CA GLN A 122 -13.72 46.28 -16.07
C GLN A 122 -14.68 45.14 -16.42
N GLU A 123 -14.62 44.03 -15.68
CA GLU A 123 -15.51 42.87 -15.83
C GLU A 123 -16.83 43.01 -15.03
N GLY A 124 -17.06 44.17 -14.39
CA GLY A 124 -18.28 44.45 -13.61
C GLY A 124 -18.39 43.66 -12.29
N LYS A 125 -17.28 43.13 -11.78
CA LYS A 125 -17.19 42.29 -10.57
C LYS A 125 -16.52 43.03 -9.43
N SER A 126 -16.81 42.59 -8.21
CA SER A 126 -16.27 43.16 -6.97
C SER A 126 -15.29 42.20 -6.29
N MET A 127 -14.41 42.74 -5.45
CA MET A 127 -13.61 41.94 -4.51
C MET A 127 -14.48 41.03 -3.61
N GLY A 128 -15.75 41.40 -3.42
CA GLY A 128 -16.74 40.54 -2.76
C GLY A 128 -16.97 39.21 -3.49
N ASP A 129 -16.99 39.21 -4.83
CA ASP A 129 -17.25 38.02 -5.65
C ASP A 129 -16.05 37.05 -5.63
N VAL A 130 -14.83 37.60 -5.59
CA VAL A 130 -13.60 36.82 -5.40
C VAL A 130 -13.61 36.14 -4.04
N LYS A 131 -14.05 36.85 -3.00
CA LYS A 131 -14.17 36.31 -1.65
C LYS A 131 -15.22 35.19 -1.58
N VAL A 132 -16.31 35.30 -2.33
CA VAL A 132 -17.35 34.26 -2.47
C VAL A 132 -16.83 33.02 -3.20
N ALA A 133 -16.04 33.19 -4.27
CA ALA A 133 -15.45 32.08 -5.02
C ALA A 133 -14.40 31.28 -4.22
N VAL A 134 -13.63 31.96 -3.37
CA VAL A 134 -12.54 31.32 -2.58
C VAL A 134 -13.03 30.75 -1.25
N LEU A 135 -13.97 31.42 -0.57
CA LEU A 135 -14.42 31.03 0.79
C LEU A 135 -15.82 30.42 0.82
N GLY A 136 -16.48 30.27 -0.34
CA GLY A 136 -17.72 29.49 -0.51
C GLY A 136 -18.91 29.94 0.33
N SER A 137 -18.93 31.20 0.81
CA SER A 137 -19.94 31.65 1.78
C SER A 137 -20.70 32.88 1.29
N GLN A 138 -21.90 32.66 0.75
CA GLN A 138 -22.99 33.65 0.78
C GLN A 138 -24.35 32.94 0.92
N PRO A 139 -25.33 33.48 1.69
CA PRO A 139 -26.71 32.99 1.64
C PRO A 139 -27.33 33.22 0.24
N PRO A 140 -28.18 32.31 -0.26
CA PRO A 140 -28.59 32.34 -1.65
C PRO A 140 -29.66 33.41 -1.94
N PRO A 141 -29.66 34.03 -3.14
CA PRO A 141 -30.78 34.82 -3.64
C PRO A 141 -31.98 33.93 -4.06
N PRO A 142 -33.22 34.46 -4.08
CA PRO A 142 -34.42 33.67 -4.25
C PRO A 142 -34.72 33.45 -5.75
N ASN A 143 -34.12 32.41 -6.34
CA ASN A 143 -34.74 31.58 -7.38
C ASN A 143 -33.69 30.64 -7.99
N VAL A 144 -33.41 29.56 -7.28
CA VAL A 144 -32.89 28.35 -7.91
C VAL A 144 -33.86 27.26 -7.47
N SER A 145 -34.62 26.70 -8.42
CA SER A 145 -35.66 25.71 -8.12
C SER A 145 -35.05 24.62 -7.24
N ILE A 146 -35.60 24.47 -6.03
CA ILE A 146 -35.17 23.51 -4.99
C ILE A 146 -35.04 22.10 -5.59
N ASP A 147 -35.82 21.80 -6.61
CA ASP A 147 -35.82 20.55 -7.36
C ASP A 147 -34.49 20.30 -8.11
N LEU A 148 -33.88 21.35 -8.67
CA LEU A 148 -32.60 21.24 -9.39
C LEU A 148 -31.44 21.06 -8.41
N VAL A 149 -31.47 21.77 -7.28
CA VAL A 149 -30.50 21.59 -6.18
C VAL A 149 -30.63 20.20 -5.56
N THR A 150 -31.85 19.70 -5.41
CA THR A 150 -32.13 18.36 -4.90
C THR A 150 -31.71 17.29 -5.91
N THR A 151 -31.94 17.50 -7.20
CA THR A 151 -31.52 16.59 -8.27
C THR A 151 -30.00 16.52 -8.39
N ILE A 152 -29.32 17.67 -8.32
CA ILE A 152 -27.84 17.72 -8.27
C ILE A 152 -27.35 17.06 -6.98
N GLY A 153 -27.99 17.31 -5.83
CA GLY A 153 -27.67 16.65 -4.57
C GLY A 153 -27.80 15.13 -4.65
N GLN A 154 -28.84 14.62 -5.29
CA GLN A 154 -29.03 13.19 -5.54
C GLN A 154 -28.01 12.62 -6.53
N LEU A 155 -27.65 13.37 -7.57
CA LEU A 155 -26.63 12.96 -8.53
C LEU A 155 -25.25 12.89 -7.89
N VAL A 156 -24.87 13.93 -7.12
CA VAL A 156 -23.61 13.98 -6.36
C VAL A 156 -23.59 12.89 -5.30
N TYR A 157 -24.70 12.63 -4.61
CA TYR A 157 -24.83 11.52 -3.67
C TYR A 157 -24.68 10.15 -4.35
N ARG A 158 -25.21 9.97 -5.56
CA ARG A 158 -25.02 8.74 -6.35
C ARG A 158 -23.59 8.60 -6.89
N CYS A 159 -22.95 9.70 -7.28
CA CYS A 159 -21.56 9.70 -7.73
C CYS A 159 -20.59 9.44 -6.56
N ASN A 160 -20.85 10.00 -5.38
CA ASN A 160 -20.02 9.78 -4.18
C ASN A 160 -20.25 8.40 -3.55
N GLN A 161 -21.40 7.77 -3.75
CA GLN A 161 -21.58 6.35 -3.41
C GLN A 161 -20.69 5.42 -4.24
N ALA A 162 -20.19 5.86 -5.40
CA ALA A 162 -19.35 5.01 -6.25
C ALA A 162 -17.88 4.92 -5.81
N SER A 163 -17.43 5.61 -4.75
CA SER A 163 -15.98 5.67 -4.49
C SER A 163 -15.52 5.90 -3.04
N VAL A 164 -16.31 5.57 -2.02
CA VAL A 164 -15.84 5.83 -0.63
C VAL A 164 -15.46 4.57 0.16
N ASP A 165 -15.86 3.36 -0.23
CA ASP A 165 -15.42 2.14 0.48
C ASP A 165 -15.16 0.95 -0.47
N ALA A 166 -14.10 1.03 -1.28
CA ALA A 166 -13.50 -0.18 -1.85
C ALA A 166 -12.15 -0.41 -1.16
N PRO A 167 -12.00 -1.41 -0.27
CA PRO A 167 -10.66 -1.85 0.11
C PRO A 167 -9.92 -2.21 -1.19
N GLY A 168 -8.67 -1.76 -1.31
CA GLY A 168 -7.90 -1.72 -2.55
C GLY A 168 -8.26 -2.78 -3.59
N TYR A 169 -8.88 -2.35 -4.69
CA TYR A 169 -9.18 -3.18 -5.84
C TYR A 169 -7.90 -3.87 -6.32
N ARG A 170 -7.79 -5.19 -6.11
CA ARG A 170 -6.87 -6.03 -6.88
C ARG A 170 -7.54 -6.36 -8.20
N LYS A 171 -6.82 -6.21 -9.31
CA LYS A 171 -7.28 -6.62 -10.65
C LYS A 171 -6.93 -8.10 -10.86
N LEU A 172 -7.82 -8.85 -11.51
CA LEU A 172 -7.51 -10.21 -11.94
C LEU A 172 -6.37 -10.19 -12.97
N ARG A 173 -5.46 -11.16 -12.87
CA ARG A 173 -4.42 -11.38 -13.89
C ARG A 173 -5.04 -11.88 -15.19
N LEU A 174 -4.30 -11.75 -16.29
CA LEU A 174 -4.79 -12.14 -17.61
C LEU A 174 -4.73 -13.66 -17.81
N PHE A 175 -5.69 -14.21 -18.55
CA PHE A 175 -5.72 -15.63 -18.91
C PHE A 175 -6.33 -15.82 -20.31
N SER A 176 -5.58 -16.47 -21.22
CA SER A 176 -6.05 -16.76 -22.59
C SER A 176 -6.47 -18.20 -22.84
N GLY A 177 -6.03 -19.15 -22.01
CA GLY A 177 -6.19 -20.59 -22.29
C GLY A 177 -5.19 -21.16 -23.30
N LEU A 178 -4.19 -20.39 -23.73
CA LEU A 178 -3.15 -20.85 -24.66
C LEU A 178 -2.01 -21.58 -23.93
N ARG A 179 -1.40 -22.56 -24.63
CA ARG A 179 -0.18 -23.25 -24.20
C ARG A 179 0.88 -23.20 -25.33
N PRO A 180 2.13 -22.79 -25.05
CA PRO A 180 2.66 -22.31 -23.76
C PRO A 180 2.01 -20.98 -23.31
N VAL A 181 2.03 -20.69 -22.01
CA VAL A 181 1.40 -19.50 -21.42
C VAL A 181 2.11 -18.23 -21.94
N PRO A 182 1.39 -17.25 -22.54
CA PRO A 182 1.97 -16.00 -23.00
C PRO A 182 2.58 -15.17 -21.84
N PRO A 183 3.62 -14.36 -22.11
CA PRO A 183 4.23 -13.54 -21.08
C PRO A 183 3.24 -12.51 -20.51
N GLY A 184 3.13 -12.46 -19.19
CA GLY A 184 2.20 -11.57 -18.48
C GLY A 184 0.80 -12.14 -18.27
N GLU A 185 0.57 -13.39 -18.67
CA GLU A 185 -0.63 -14.17 -18.38
C GLU A 185 -0.36 -15.28 -17.36
N GLU A 186 -1.41 -15.78 -16.72
CA GLU A 186 -1.35 -16.87 -15.75
C GLU A 186 -1.79 -18.21 -16.35
N GLU A 187 -1.33 -19.30 -15.76
CA GLU A 187 -1.89 -20.63 -16.02
C GLU A 187 -3.32 -20.74 -15.46
N TYR A 188 -4.16 -21.57 -16.09
CA TYR A 188 -5.55 -21.76 -15.71
C TYR A 188 -5.76 -22.02 -14.20
N GLU A 189 -5.02 -22.96 -13.60
CA GLU A 189 -5.19 -23.33 -12.19
C GLU A 189 -4.93 -22.14 -11.25
N VAL A 190 -3.85 -21.38 -11.51
CA VAL A 190 -3.47 -20.19 -10.72
C VAL A 190 -4.50 -19.07 -10.89
N TRP A 191 -4.93 -18.84 -12.14
CA TRP A 191 -5.93 -17.83 -12.44
C TRP A 191 -7.29 -18.16 -11.83
N MET A 192 -7.72 -19.44 -11.89
CA MET A 192 -9.01 -19.89 -11.36
C MET A 192 -9.07 -19.80 -9.83
N GLU A 193 -7.97 -20.16 -9.14
CA GLU A 193 -7.84 -19.97 -7.70
C GLU A 193 -8.00 -18.49 -7.33
N GLN A 194 -7.28 -17.60 -8.01
CA GLN A 194 -7.39 -16.16 -7.82
C GLN A 194 -8.82 -15.66 -8.10
N ALA A 195 -9.44 -16.08 -9.20
CA ALA A 195 -10.78 -15.65 -9.61
C ALA A 195 -11.85 -16.08 -8.61
N THR A 196 -11.77 -17.31 -8.12
CA THR A 196 -12.70 -17.87 -7.13
C THR A 196 -12.62 -17.10 -5.81
N GLN A 197 -11.41 -16.82 -5.33
CA GLN A 197 -11.19 -15.99 -4.15
C GLN A 197 -11.75 -14.57 -4.35
N MET A 198 -11.47 -13.94 -5.49
CA MET A 198 -11.87 -12.56 -5.71
C MET A 198 -13.38 -12.38 -5.86
N ILE A 199 -14.10 -13.36 -6.41
CA ILE A 199 -15.57 -13.30 -6.50
C ILE A 199 -16.21 -13.26 -5.11
N THR A 200 -15.66 -13.97 -4.12
CA THR A 200 -16.19 -13.95 -2.74
C THR A 200 -15.83 -12.66 -2.02
N GLU A 201 -14.64 -12.09 -2.29
CA GLU A 201 -14.18 -10.84 -1.68
C GLU A 201 -14.81 -9.57 -2.27
N TRP A 202 -15.17 -9.58 -3.55
CA TRP A 202 -15.77 -8.42 -4.20
C TRP A 202 -17.17 -8.11 -3.65
N GLN A 203 -17.33 -6.93 -3.05
CA GLN A 203 -18.60 -6.42 -2.51
C GLN A 203 -19.49 -5.71 -3.56
N CYS A 204 -19.25 -5.96 -4.86
CA CYS A 204 -20.01 -5.34 -5.95
C CYS A 204 -21.09 -6.26 -6.53
N SER A 205 -21.94 -5.70 -7.41
CA SER A 205 -22.99 -6.46 -8.10
C SER A 205 -22.44 -7.57 -8.97
N ASP A 206 -23.23 -8.63 -9.19
CA ASP A 206 -22.84 -9.74 -10.08
C ASP A 206 -22.49 -9.25 -11.50
N ALA A 207 -23.19 -8.24 -12.02
CA ALA A 207 -22.84 -7.60 -13.29
C ALA A 207 -21.41 -7.04 -13.31
N ALA A 208 -20.97 -6.39 -12.22
CA ALA A 208 -19.61 -5.90 -12.10
C ALA A 208 -18.59 -7.04 -11.97
N LYS A 209 -18.92 -8.13 -11.26
CA LYS A 209 -18.08 -9.33 -11.18
C LYS A 209 -17.90 -9.99 -12.54
N ARG A 210 -19.00 -10.18 -13.29
CA ARG A 210 -19.01 -10.69 -14.67
C ARG A 210 -18.14 -9.85 -15.59
N GLN A 211 -18.24 -8.53 -15.49
CA GLN A 211 -17.43 -7.62 -16.29
C GLN A 211 -15.93 -7.77 -15.97
N ARG A 212 -15.55 -7.82 -14.68
CA ARG A 212 -14.15 -7.99 -14.26
C ARG A 212 -13.54 -9.32 -14.70
N ILE A 213 -14.32 -10.41 -14.70
CA ILE A 213 -13.89 -11.71 -15.24
C ILE A 213 -13.67 -11.58 -16.75
N VAL A 214 -14.60 -10.99 -17.49
CA VAL A 214 -14.46 -10.84 -18.94
C VAL A 214 -13.24 -9.98 -19.30
N GLU A 215 -12.94 -8.95 -18.50
CA GLU A 215 -11.77 -8.09 -18.69
C GLU A 215 -10.43 -8.79 -18.45
N SER A 216 -10.41 -9.88 -17.68
CA SER A 216 -9.20 -10.68 -17.46
C SER A 216 -9.00 -11.79 -18.49
N LEU A 217 -10.04 -12.15 -19.25
CA LEU A 217 -9.96 -13.22 -20.24
C LEU A 217 -9.47 -12.72 -21.62
N ARG A 218 -8.67 -13.53 -22.30
CA ARG A 218 -8.18 -13.29 -23.67
C ARG A 218 -8.42 -14.53 -24.54
N GLY A 219 -8.26 -14.37 -25.85
CA GLY A 219 -8.24 -15.47 -26.81
C GLY A 219 -9.38 -16.50 -26.63
N PRO A 220 -9.07 -17.81 -26.73
CA PRO A 220 -10.06 -18.88 -26.58
C PRO A 220 -10.86 -18.85 -25.27
N ALA A 221 -10.25 -18.44 -24.14
CA ALA A 221 -10.94 -18.34 -22.86
C ALA A 221 -12.04 -17.25 -22.88
N ALA A 222 -11.77 -16.10 -23.52
CA ALA A 222 -12.77 -15.05 -23.69
C ALA A 222 -13.92 -15.49 -24.62
N ASP A 223 -13.61 -16.29 -25.64
CA ASP A 223 -14.59 -16.79 -26.59
C ASP A 223 -15.62 -17.71 -25.92
N ILE A 224 -15.18 -18.62 -25.04
CA ILE A 224 -16.06 -19.51 -24.27
C ILE A 224 -17.11 -18.72 -23.47
N VAL A 225 -16.68 -17.69 -22.74
CA VAL A 225 -17.61 -16.84 -21.97
C VAL A 225 -18.51 -16.02 -22.89
N ARG A 226 -18.02 -15.59 -24.06
CA ARG A 226 -18.85 -14.89 -25.05
C ARG A 226 -19.94 -15.81 -25.59
N PHE A 227 -19.63 -17.07 -25.92
CA PHE A 227 -20.63 -18.04 -26.36
C PHE A 227 -21.66 -18.32 -25.27
N LEU A 228 -21.22 -18.51 -24.02
CA LEU A 228 -22.13 -18.68 -22.88
C LEU A 228 -23.08 -17.49 -22.72
N LYS A 229 -22.59 -16.26 -22.86
CA LYS A 229 -23.43 -15.05 -22.79
C LYS A 229 -24.53 -15.04 -23.86
N VAL A 230 -24.22 -15.52 -25.07
CA VAL A 230 -25.19 -15.60 -26.18
C VAL A 230 -26.23 -16.69 -25.90
N SER A 231 -25.80 -17.86 -25.45
CA SER A 231 -26.69 -18.98 -25.15
C SER A 231 -27.54 -18.75 -23.89
N SER A 232 -26.98 -18.09 -22.87
CA SER A 232 -27.57 -17.91 -21.55
C SER A 232 -27.28 -16.50 -21.00
N PRO A 233 -28.09 -15.48 -21.38
CA PRO A 233 -27.88 -14.09 -20.94
C PRO A 233 -28.00 -13.87 -19.42
N SER A 234 -28.72 -14.76 -18.72
CA SER A 234 -28.89 -14.76 -17.26
C SER A 234 -27.74 -15.41 -16.50
N ALA A 235 -26.70 -15.91 -17.18
CA ALA A 235 -25.54 -16.52 -16.54
C ALA A 235 -24.83 -15.53 -15.60
N SER A 236 -24.55 -16.00 -14.40
CA SER A 236 -23.88 -15.31 -13.29
C SER A 236 -22.35 -15.33 -13.44
N ALA A 237 -21.65 -14.58 -12.59
CA ALA A 237 -20.19 -14.62 -12.53
C ALA A 237 -19.65 -16.01 -12.16
N THR A 238 -20.35 -16.75 -11.30
CA THR A 238 -20.00 -18.13 -10.93
C THR A 238 -20.20 -19.10 -12.09
N ASP A 239 -21.22 -18.89 -12.93
CA ASP A 239 -21.44 -19.73 -14.12
C ASP A 239 -20.31 -19.54 -15.15
N TYR A 240 -19.71 -18.35 -15.22
CA TYR A 240 -18.55 -18.10 -16.08
C TYR A 240 -17.35 -18.93 -15.62
N LEU A 241 -17.06 -18.92 -14.32
CA LEU A 241 -15.98 -19.74 -13.77
C LEU A 241 -16.25 -21.23 -13.96
N ALA A 242 -17.48 -21.70 -13.69
CA ALA A 242 -17.86 -23.09 -13.88
C ALA A 242 -17.67 -23.55 -15.34
N THR A 243 -18.04 -22.70 -16.31
CA THR A 243 -17.88 -23.01 -17.73
C THR A 243 -16.41 -23.02 -18.17
N LEU A 244 -15.57 -22.18 -17.55
CA LEU A 244 -14.12 -22.25 -17.78
C LEU A 244 -13.52 -23.51 -17.14
N ASP A 245 -14.02 -23.95 -15.98
CA ASP A 245 -13.59 -25.19 -15.32
C ASP A 245 -13.97 -26.45 -16.08
N THR A 246 -15.13 -26.47 -16.75
CA THR A 246 -15.46 -27.60 -17.63
C THR A 246 -14.55 -27.70 -18.85
N THR A 247 -13.93 -26.59 -19.28
CA THR A 247 -13.11 -26.56 -20.50
C THR A 247 -11.62 -26.70 -20.23
N TYR A 248 -11.11 -26.02 -19.20
CA TYR A 248 -9.68 -25.97 -18.86
C TYR A 248 -9.32 -26.66 -17.55
N GLY A 249 -10.32 -26.97 -16.72
CA GLY A 249 -10.10 -27.65 -15.45
C GLY A 249 -9.53 -29.04 -15.63
N SER A 250 -8.78 -29.48 -14.62
CA SER A 250 -8.36 -30.88 -14.56
C SER A 250 -9.59 -31.78 -14.47
N THR A 251 -9.61 -32.84 -15.29
CA THR A 251 -10.62 -33.90 -15.24
C THR A 251 -10.43 -34.85 -14.05
N GLU A 252 -9.33 -34.68 -13.30
CA GLU A 252 -9.03 -35.49 -12.11
C GLU A 252 -10.08 -35.25 -11.03
N CYS A 253 -10.74 -36.31 -10.59
CA CYS A 253 -11.66 -36.22 -9.46
C CYS A 253 -10.90 -36.34 -8.13
N GLY A 254 -11.55 -36.00 -7.01
CA GLY A 254 -10.95 -36.10 -5.67
C GLY A 254 -10.39 -37.50 -5.37
N ALA A 255 -11.03 -38.55 -5.88
CA ALA A 255 -10.56 -39.93 -5.70
C ALA A 255 -9.26 -40.21 -6.48
N ASP A 256 -9.14 -39.70 -7.71
CA ASP A 256 -7.92 -39.85 -8.53
C ASP A 256 -6.74 -39.11 -7.89
N LEU A 257 -7.00 -37.92 -7.36
CA LEU A 257 -5.99 -37.11 -6.65
C LEU A 257 -5.53 -37.81 -5.37
N MET A 258 -6.45 -38.42 -4.62
CA MET A 258 -6.10 -39.22 -3.44
C MET A 258 -5.33 -40.49 -3.83
N ALA A 259 -5.68 -41.15 -4.93
CA ALA A 259 -4.93 -42.30 -5.44
C ALA A 259 -3.49 -41.89 -5.82
N SER A 260 -3.33 -40.79 -6.57
CA SER A 260 -2.02 -40.22 -6.91
C SER A 260 -1.21 -39.84 -5.67
N PHE A 261 -1.85 -39.20 -4.68
CA PHE A 261 -1.21 -38.88 -3.40
C PHE A 261 -0.65 -40.12 -2.70
N ARG A 262 -1.44 -41.21 -2.62
CA ARG A 262 -1.03 -42.47 -1.99
C ARG A 262 0.08 -43.21 -2.76
N HIS A 263 0.24 -42.93 -4.06
CA HIS A 263 1.27 -43.51 -4.91
C HIS A 263 2.45 -42.56 -5.19
N THR A 264 2.54 -41.42 -4.50
CA THR A 264 3.68 -40.52 -4.61
C THR A 264 4.76 -40.93 -3.61
N PHE A 265 5.97 -41.16 -4.12
CA PHE A 265 7.17 -41.56 -3.36
C PHE A 265 8.31 -40.58 -3.64
N GLN A 266 9.22 -40.43 -2.68
CA GLN A 266 10.42 -39.63 -2.83
C GLN A 266 11.35 -40.29 -3.85
N GLU A 267 11.76 -39.53 -4.85
CA GLU A 267 12.66 -40.00 -5.90
C GLU A 267 14.12 -40.02 -5.43
N GLU A 268 14.95 -40.86 -6.06
CA GLU A 268 16.37 -40.94 -5.72
C GLU A 268 17.07 -39.59 -6.03
N GLY A 269 17.69 -38.99 -5.02
CA GLY A 269 18.31 -37.66 -5.11
C GLY A 269 17.33 -36.48 -4.92
N GLU A 270 16.03 -36.73 -4.74
CA GLU A 270 15.05 -35.70 -4.42
C GLU A 270 15.19 -35.27 -2.96
N LYS A 271 15.26 -33.95 -2.70
CA LYS A 271 15.23 -33.43 -1.33
C LYS A 271 13.85 -33.67 -0.71
N LEU A 272 13.79 -34.01 0.58
CA LEU A 272 12.52 -34.21 1.29
C LEU A 272 11.54 -33.05 1.15
N SER A 273 12.04 -31.81 1.11
CA SER A 273 11.20 -30.61 0.93
C SER A 273 10.47 -30.59 -0.41
N VAL A 274 11.10 -31.10 -1.48
CA VAL A 274 10.51 -31.17 -2.83
C VAL A 274 9.45 -32.27 -2.87
N PHE A 275 9.76 -33.44 -2.29
CA PHE A 275 8.79 -34.52 -2.11
C PHE A 275 7.57 -34.06 -1.32
N LEU A 276 7.78 -33.40 -0.17
CA LEU A 276 6.72 -32.84 0.67
C LEU A 276 5.86 -31.83 -0.10
N TYR A 277 6.50 -30.95 -0.89
CA TYR A 277 5.78 -29.98 -1.71
C TYR A 277 4.86 -30.67 -2.73
N ARG A 278 5.31 -31.76 -3.37
CA ARG A 278 4.47 -32.56 -4.28
C ARG A 278 3.29 -33.20 -3.55
N LEU A 279 3.53 -33.77 -2.37
CA LEU A 279 2.47 -34.34 -1.53
C LEU A 279 1.43 -33.29 -1.14
N ASP A 280 1.87 -32.13 -0.67
CA ASP A 280 0.97 -31.04 -0.27
C ASP A 280 0.16 -30.48 -1.44
N LYS A 281 0.76 -30.37 -2.63
CA LYS A 281 0.05 -29.97 -3.85
C LYS A 281 -1.09 -30.94 -4.19
N LEU A 282 -0.85 -32.25 -4.09
CA LEU A 282 -1.88 -33.27 -4.34
C LEU A 282 -2.97 -33.27 -3.26
N LEU A 283 -2.60 -33.17 -1.98
CA LEU A 283 -3.55 -33.08 -0.87
C LEU A 283 -4.45 -31.84 -0.96
N HIS A 284 -3.87 -30.69 -1.31
CA HIS A 284 -4.63 -29.46 -1.45
C HIS A 284 -5.65 -29.54 -2.59
N ARG A 285 -5.26 -30.08 -3.75
CA ARG A 285 -6.19 -30.33 -4.87
C ARG A 285 -7.26 -31.35 -4.49
N ALA A 286 -6.89 -32.41 -3.77
CA ALA A 286 -7.85 -33.42 -3.29
C ALA A 286 -8.88 -32.79 -2.33
N LEU A 287 -8.48 -31.88 -1.44
CA LEU A 287 -9.39 -31.14 -0.58
C LEU A 287 -10.38 -30.30 -1.40
N LEU A 288 -9.89 -29.52 -2.37
CA LEU A 288 -10.73 -28.65 -3.22
C LEU A 288 -11.73 -29.45 -4.07
N ARG A 289 -11.38 -30.68 -4.46
CA ARG A 289 -12.23 -31.58 -5.23
C ARG A 289 -13.01 -32.59 -4.37
N GLY A 290 -13.05 -32.41 -3.05
CA GLY A 290 -13.83 -33.24 -2.12
C GLY A 290 -13.34 -34.69 -1.95
N GLY A 291 -12.08 -34.97 -2.28
CA GLY A 291 -11.45 -36.28 -2.08
C GLY A 291 -11.01 -36.55 -0.63
N ILE A 292 -10.84 -35.50 0.17
CA ILE A 292 -10.51 -35.57 1.60
C ILE A 292 -11.09 -34.35 2.32
N ASP A 293 -11.43 -34.48 3.60
CA ASP A 293 -11.87 -33.38 4.44
C ASP A 293 -10.70 -32.68 5.14
N ALA A 294 -10.94 -31.47 5.66
CA ALA A 294 -9.91 -30.69 6.34
C ALA A 294 -9.36 -31.40 7.59
N ALA A 295 -10.19 -32.20 8.28
CA ALA A 295 -9.78 -33.00 9.42
C ALA A 295 -8.82 -34.13 9.01
N GLY A 296 -9.06 -34.78 7.87
CA GLY A 296 -8.25 -35.87 7.34
C GLY A 296 -6.87 -35.43 6.85
N LEU A 297 -6.67 -34.17 6.44
CA LEU A 297 -5.39 -33.67 5.95
C LEU A 297 -4.24 -33.88 6.94
N ASN A 298 -4.49 -33.56 8.21
CA ASN A 298 -3.46 -33.64 9.26
C ASN A 298 -3.04 -35.08 9.56
N HIS A 299 -3.88 -36.07 9.23
CA HIS A 299 -3.55 -37.48 9.36
C HIS A 299 -2.90 -38.02 8.07
N ALA A 300 -3.47 -37.70 6.91
CA ALA A 300 -3.00 -38.23 5.63
C ALA A 300 -1.57 -37.78 5.29
N ARG A 301 -1.23 -36.51 5.57
CA ARG A 301 0.10 -35.93 5.29
C ARG A 301 1.24 -36.70 5.97
N PRO A 302 1.30 -36.82 7.31
CA PRO A 302 2.39 -37.55 7.96
C PRO A 302 2.36 -39.04 7.60
N GLU A 303 1.18 -39.65 7.44
CA GLU A 303 1.06 -41.05 7.07
C GLU A 303 1.74 -41.34 5.71
N GLN A 304 1.49 -40.52 4.70
CA GLN A 304 2.11 -40.68 3.39
C GLN A 304 3.56 -40.24 3.38
N LEU A 305 3.94 -39.21 4.15
CA LEU A 305 5.34 -38.84 4.33
C LEU A 305 6.17 -40.04 4.81
N PHE A 306 5.68 -40.79 5.81
CA PHE A 306 6.41 -41.93 6.36
C PHE A 306 6.42 -43.17 5.47
N LYS A 307 5.38 -43.35 4.66
CA LYS A 307 5.29 -44.45 3.68
C LYS A 307 6.10 -44.17 2.42
N GLY A 308 6.14 -42.90 2.01
CA GLY A 308 6.67 -42.48 0.72
C GLY A 308 8.10 -41.94 0.74
N ALA A 309 8.61 -41.50 1.89
CA ALA A 309 10.00 -41.02 2.00
C ALA A 309 11.03 -42.16 1.90
N LEU A 310 12.22 -41.84 1.39
CA LEU A 310 13.33 -42.77 1.32
C LEU A 310 13.79 -43.18 2.73
N THR A 311 14.16 -44.44 2.89
CA THR A 311 14.68 -44.97 4.16
C THR A 311 16.03 -44.35 4.57
N THR A 312 16.75 -43.78 3.61
CA THR A 312 18.02 -43.06 3.84
C THR A 312 17.83 -41.59 4.22
N ASP A 313 16.62 -41.04 4.12
CA ASP A 313 16.37 -39.64 4.43
C ASP A 313 16.33 -39.41 5.94
N ILE A 314 17.44 -38.87 6.47
CA ILE A 314 17.64 -38.64 7.91
C ILE A 314 16.59 -37.67 8.47
N VAL A 315 16.10 -36.72 7.68
CA VAL A 315 15.09 -35.75 8.14
C VAL A 315 13.75 -36.45 8.30
N ALA A 316 13.34 -37.28 7.33
CA ALA A 316 12.11 -38.06 7.43
C ALA A 316 12.15 -39.02 8.63
N LEU A 317 13.29 -39.68 8.86
CA LEU A 317 13.50 -40.56 10.01
C LEU A 317 13.37 -39.79 11.34
N ARG A 318 13.98 -38.61 11.46
CA ARG A 318 13.86 -37.76 12.66
C ARG A 318 12.43 -37.33 12.92
N VAL A 319 11.71 -36.88 11.89
CA VAL A 319 10.29 -36.49 12.01
C VAL A 319 9.43 -37.68 12.46
N ARG A 320 9.67 -38.87 11.90
CA ARG A 320 8.98 -40.10 12.31
C ARG A 320 9.22 -40.44 13.77
N LEU A 321 10.45 -40.32 14.26
CA LEU A 321 10.79 -40.58 15.66
C LEU A 321 10.15 -39.57 16.61
N LEU A 322 10.15 -38.28 16.26
CA LEU A 322 9.53 -37.22 17.06
C LEU A 322 8.01 -37.42 17.21
N LEU A 323 7.33 -37.83 16.14
CA LEU A 323 5.88 -38.03 16.14
C LEU A 323 5.46 -39.36 16.79
N LEU A 324 6.33 -40.37 16.83
CA LEU A 324 6.08 -41.63 17.54
C LEU A 324 6.44 -41.56 19.04
N PHE A 325 7.34 -40.66 19.44
CA PHE A 325 7.80 -40.51 20.83
C PHE A 325 7.80 -39.04 21.28
N PRO A 326 6.62 -38.43 21.52
CA PRO A 326 6.49 -37.00 21.83
C PRO A 326 7.02 -36.58 23.21
N GLY A 327 7.77 -37.43 23.93
CA GLY A 327 8.08 -37.26 25.36
C GLY A 327 9.53 -37.53 25.78
N ARG A 328 10.52 -37.38 24.90
CA ARG A 328 11.94 -37.39 25.32
C ARG A 328 12.65 -36.13 24.86
N GLN A 329 12.61 -35.09 25.71
CA GLN A 329 13.66 -34.08 25.83
C GLN A 329 14.30 -34.25 27.20
#